data_AF-A0A533W947-F1
#
_entry.id   AF-A0A533W947-F1
#
_cell.length_a   1.000
_cell.length_b   1.000
_cell.length_c   1.000
_cell.angle_alpha   90.00
_cell.angle_beta   90.00
_cell.angle_gamma   90.00
#
_symmetry.space_group_name_H-M   'P 1'
#
loop_
_entity.id
_entity.type
_entity.pdbx_description
1 polymer ?
#
loop_
_entity_poly.entity_id
_entity_poly.type
_entity_poly.pdbx_seq_one_letter_code
_entity_poly.pdbx_strand_id
1 'polypeptide(L)'
;MRAPWFSPGPVRPLSICGAIAPLLFASVIVVAGSLRPAYSHISQFMSDLGYGPNAILQNLNFILTGMLVAAFSYGLHRSPPGSRKGPAFVTAFGIGLIGAGVFPGDPANPFVQSLHFLFATVLEISGVLAPLFVYARLKKNLG
;
A
#
# COMPACT_ATOMS: atom_id res chain seq x y z
N MET A 1 -27.63 -16.30 -20.47
CA MET A 1 -26.69 -15.26 -20.95
C MET A 1 -25.76 -14.88 -19.80
N ARG A 2 -24.46 -15.18 -19.89
CA ARG A 2 -23.45 -14.76 -18.89
C ARG A 2 -23.02 -13.33 -19.21
N ALA A 3 -23.04 -12.44 -18.22
CA ALA A 3 -22.58 -11.07 -18.39
C ALA A 3 -21.08 -11.07 -18.81
N PRO A 4 -20.67 -10.29 -19.83
CA PRO A 4 -19.36 -10.40 -20.50
C PRO A 4 -18.15 -9.96 -19.66
N TRP A 5 -18.34 -9.67 -18.37
CA TRP A 5 -17.29 -9.15 -17.46
C TRP A 5 -16.35 -10.24 -16.91
N PHE A 6 -16.68 -11.52 -17.13
CA PHE A 6 -15.85 -12.65 -16.69
C PHE A 6 -14.92 -13.20 -17.78
N SER A 7 -14.42 -12.34 -18.66
CA SER A 7 -13.32 -12.73 -19.55
C SER A 7 -12.04 -12.92 -18.72
N PRO A 8 -11.32 -14.05 -18.83
CA PRO A 8 -10.02 -14.26 -18.20
C PRO A 8 -8.95 -13.39 -18.89
N GLY A 9 -9.07 -12.08 -18.75
CA GLY A 9 -8.07 -11.11 -19.18
C GLY A 9 -7.06 -10.81 -18.05
N PRO A 10 -5.99 -10.06 -18.34
CA PRO A 10 -4.96 -9.69 -17.38
C PRO A 10 -5.51 -8.95 -16.14
N VAL A 11 -6.74 -8.46 -16.16
CA VAL A 11 -7.41 -7.84 -15.01
C VAL A 11 -7.61 -8.75 -13.79
N ARG A 12 -7.81 -10.07 -13.97
CA ARG A 12 -7.99 -11.02 -12.85
C ARG A 12 -6.74 -11.20 -11.97
N PRO A 13 -5.54 -11.45 -12.52
CA PRO A 13 -4.34 -11.60 -11.69
C PRO A 13 -3.97 -10.31 -10.94
N LEU A 14 -4.22 -9.12 -11.50
CA LEU A 14 -3.93 -7.87 -10.78
C LEU A 14 -4.86 -7.63 -9.58
N SER A 15 -6.08 -8.14 -9.60
CA SER A 15 -6.97 -8.07 -8.43
C SER A 15 -6.41 -8.86 -7.22
N ILE A 16 -5.66 -9.94 -7.47
CA ILE A 16 -5.06 -10.78 -6.41
C ILE A 16 -3.95 -10.01 -5.68
N CYS A 17 -3.26 -9.08 -6.35
CA CYS A 17 -2.24 -8.23 -5.73
C CYS A 17 -2.79 -7.46 -4.52
N GLY A 18 -4.08 -7.07 -4.54
CA GLY A 18 -4.72 -6.39 -3.41
C GLY A 18 -4.89 -7.28 -2.17
N ALA A 19 -5.02 -8.60 -2.34
CA ALA A 19 -5.07 -9.55 -1.23
C ALA A 19 -3.67 -9.96 -0.74
N ILE A 20 -2.70 -10.07 -1.67
CA ILE A 20 -1.31 -10.43 -1.34
C ILE A 20 -0.62 -9.30 -0.58
N ALA A 21 -0.83 -8.04 -0.97
CA ALA A 21 -0.18 -6.86 -0.38
C ALA A 21 -0.26 -6.80 1.16
N PRO A 22 -1.44 -6.85 1.81
CA PRO A 22 -1.51 -6.77 3.28
C PRO A 22 -0.88 -7.99 3.97
N LEU A 23 -0.96 -9.17 3.37
CA LEU A 23 -0.36 -10.40 3.92
C LEU A 23 1.16 -10.31 3.90
N LEU A 24 1.74 -9.95 2.75
CA LEU A 24 3.17 -9.71 2.61
C LEU A 24 3.64 -8.66 3.62
N PHE A 25 2.91 -7.54 3.69
CA PHE A 25 3.26 -6.43 4.55
C PHE A 25 3.31 -6.81 6.03
N ALA A 26 2.27 -7.48 6.51
CA ALA A 26 2.19 -7.95 7.89
C ALA A 26 3.27 -9.00 8.20
N SER A 27 3.47 -9.97 7.32
CA SER A 27 4.49 -11.01 7.52
C SER A 27 5.90 -10.43 7.65
N VAL A 28 6.26 -9.48 6.78
CA VAL A 28 7.61 -8.88 6.84
C VAL A 28 7.77 -7.98 8.06
N ILE A 29 6.74 -7.24 8.48
CA ILE A 29 6.80 -6.47 9.74
C ILE A 29 7.06 -7.40 10.93
N VAL A 30 6.32 -8.50 11.05
CA VAL A 30 6.48 -9.45 12.15
C VAL A 30 7.89 -10.04 12.16
N VAL A 31 8.41 -10.44 11.00
CA VAL A 31 9.77 -10.97 10.89
C VAL A 31 10.81 -9.90 11.24
N ALA A 32 10.71 -8.71 10.65
CA ALA A 32 11.67 -7.63 10.86
C ALA A 32 11.70 -7.15 12.33
N GLY A 33 10.52 -7.02 12.96
CA GLY A 33 10.41 -6.68 14.38
C GLY A 33 10.96 -7.77 15.29
N SER A 34 10.69 -9.05 14.99
CA SER A 34 11.23 -10.19 15.76
C SER A 34 12.76 -10.28 15.69
N LEU A 35 13.36 -9.82 14.59
CA LEU A 35 14.82 -9.78 14.40
C LEU A 35 15.50 -8.57 15.09
N ARG A 36 14.72 -7.66 15.69
CA ARG A 36 15.23 -6.47 16.35
C ARG A 36 14.85 -6.50 17.84
N PRO A 37 15.71 -7.01 18.74
CA PRO A 37 15.36 -7.21 20.16
C PRO A 37 14.89 -5.95 20.90
N ALA A 38 15.36 -4.77 20.48
CA ALA A 38 14.94 -3.49 21.06
C ALA A 38 13.63 -2.94 20.49
N TYR A 39 13.02 -3.64 19.53
CA TYR A 39 11.78 -3.23 18.88
C TYR A 39 10.55 -3.84 19.57
N SER A 40 9.54 -3.03 19.82
CA SER A 40 8.25 -3.45 20.37
C SER A 40 7.12 -3.14 19.40
N HIS A 41 6.41 -4.18 18.94
CA HIS A 41 5.22 -4.03 18.09
C HIS A 41 4.06 -3.27 18.76
N ILE A 42 4.10 -3.09 20.08
CA ILE A 42 3.04 -2.45 20.86
C ILE A 42 3.30 -0.95 21.05
N SER A 43 4.56 -0.57 21.22
CA SER A 43 4.92 0.80 21.64
C SER A 43 5.69 1.59 20.59
N GLN A 44 6.11 0.97 19.49
CA GLN A 44 6.86 1.61 18.42
C GLN A 44 6.15 1.50 17.09
N PHE A 45 6.45 2.44 16.19
CA PHE A 45 5.86 2.44 14.86
C PHE A 45 6.59 1.46 13.96
N MET A 46 5.85 0.79 13.07
CA MET A 46 6.43 -0.07 12.05
C MET A 46 7.44 0.65 11.13
N SER A 47 7.31 1.96 10.97
CA SER A 47 8.27 2.80 10.25
C SER A 47 9.65 2.83 10.92
N ASP A 48 9.73 2.59 12.23
CA ASP A 48 11.00 2.59 12.96
C ASP A 48 11.90 1.43 12.53
N LEU A 49 11.31 0.37 11.96
CA LEU A 49 12.04 -0.72 11.33
C LEU A 49 12.73 -0.31 10.03
N GLY A 50 12.41 0.85 9.44
CA GLY A 50 12.98 1.35 8.19
C GLY A 50 14.38 1.95 8.29
N TYR A 51 14.90 2.15 9.51
CA TYR A 51 16.26 2.63 9.74
C TYR A 51 17.02 1.72 10.71
N GLY A 52 18.35 1.80 10.73
CA GLY A 52 19.20 0.95 11.58
C GLY A 52 19.36 -0.51 11.09
N PRO A 53 19.66 -1.47 11.99
CA PRO A 53 19.98 -2.85 11.61
C PRO A 53 18.83 -3.56 10.88
N ASN A 54 19.11 -4.23 9.77
CA ASN A 54 18.10 -4.93 8.95
C ASN A 54 17.01 -4.02 8.36
N ALA A 55 17.23 -2.71 8.30
CA ALA A 55 16.29 -1.71 7.75
C ALA A 55 15.78 -2.05 6.34
N ILE A 56 16.63 -2.70 5.54
CA ILE A 56 16.31 -3.14 4.19
C ILE A 56 15.04 -3.99 4.13
N LEU A 57 14.73 -4.77 5.18
CA LEU A 57 13.52 -5.60 5.24
C LEU A 57 12.27 -4.72 5.17
N GLN A 58 12.16 -3.70 6.01
CA GLN A 58 11.00 -2.83 6.04
C GLN A 58 10.96 -1.87 4.85
N ASN A 59 12.11 -1.38 4.39
CA ASN A 59 12.18 -0.48 3.23
C ASN A 59 11.73 -1.19 1.95
N LEU A 60 12.21 -2.42 1.72
CA LEU A 60 11.73 -3.24 0.61
C LEU A 60 10.27 -3.66 0.80
N ASN A 61 9.83 -3.94 2.03
CA ASN A 61 8.43 -4.24 2.31
C ASN A 61 7.50 -3.12 1.85
N PHE A 62 7.84 -1.87 2.20
CA PHE A 62 7.10 -0.68 1.76
C PHE A 62 7.07 -0.56 0.24
N ILE A 63 8.22 -0.68 -0.42
CA ILE A 63 8.33 -0.56 -1.88
C ILE A 63 7.54 -1.66 -2.60
N LEU A 64 7.74 -2.93 -2.23
CA LEU A 64 7.08 -4.08 -2.84
C LEU A 64 5.56 -4.04 -2.63
N THR A 65 5.13 -3.74 -1.41
CA THR A 65 3.71 -3.59 -1.09
C THR A 65 3.09 -2.44 -1.88
N GLY A 66 3.77 -1.29 -1.98
CA GLY A 66 3.31 -0.17 -2.77
C GLY A 66 3.17 -0.49 -4.27
N MET A 67 4.10 -1.27 -4.84
CA MET A 67 3.98 -1.76 -6.21
C MET A 67 2.80 -2.72 -6.41
N LEU A 68 2.56 -3.62 -5.46
CA LEU A 68 1.39 -4.52 -5.48
C LEU A 68 0.08 -3.73 -5.41
N VAL A 69 0.02 -2.68 -4.58
CA VAL A 69 -1.15 -1.79 -4.49
C VAL A 69 -1.35 -1.01 -5.79
N ALA A 70 -0.28 -0.52 -6.42
CA ALA A 70 -0.37 0.15 -7.73
C ALA A 70 -0.87 -0.80 -8.82
N ALA A 71 -0.40 -2.06 -8.83
CA ALA A 71 -0.91 -3.11 -9.72
C ALA A 71 -2.41 -3.38 -9.47
N PHE A 72 -2.82 -3.48 -8.21
CA PHE A 72 -4.23 -3.62 -7.84
C PHE A 72 -5.07 -2.43 -8.34
N SER A 73 -4.59 -1.20 -8.19
CA SER A 73 -5.25 0.01 -8.68
C SER A 73 -5.50 -0.04 -10.20
N TYR A 74 -4.52 -0.53 -10.96
CA TYR A 74 -4.68 -0.72 -12.41
C TYR A 74 -5.79 -1.73 -12.73
N GLY A 75 -5.85 -2.85 -12.00
CA GLY A 75 -6.94 -3.82 -12.11
C GLY A 75 -8.31 -3.18 -11.82
N LEU A 76 -8.40 -2.42 -10.73
CA LEU A 76 -9.61 -1.71 -10.31
C LEU A 76 -10.04 -0.63 -11.33
N HIS A 77 -9.09 0.06 -11.96
CA HIS A 77 -9.38 1.05 -12.98
C HIS A 77 -10.07 0.43 -14.21
N ARG A 78 -9.68 -0.80 -14.55
CA ARG A 78 -10.13 -1.49 -15.76
C ARG A 78 -11.48 -2.19 -15.64
N SER A 79 -11.96 -2.52 -14.45
CA SER A 79 -13.30 -3.14 -14.29
C SER A 79 -13.77 -3.15 -12.83
N PRO A 80 -15.05 -2.86 -12.54
CA PRO A 80 -16.12 -2.36 -13.44
C PRO A 80 -15.96 -0.85 -13.74
N PRO A 81 -16.56 -0.32 -14.83
CA PRO A 81 -16.54 1.12 -15.16
C PRO A 81 -17.03 2.01 -14.01
N GLY A 82 -16.54 3.25 -13.91
CA GLY A 82 -17.01 4.18 -12.88
C GLY A 82 -16.02 5.28 -12.52
N SER A 83 -16.30 6.00 -11.43
CA SER A 83 -15.48 7.14 -10.98
C SER A 83 -14.02 6.78 -10.79
N ARG A 84 -13.10 7.53 -11.39
CA ARG A 84 -11.65 7.33 -11.28
C ARG A 84 -11.09 7.68 -9.90
N LYS A 85 -11.89 8.27 -9.00
CA LYS A 85 -11.46 8.68 -7.65
C LYS A 85 -10.95 7.50 -6.83
N GLY A 86 -11.66 6.36 -6.83
CA GLY A 86 -11.24 5.15 -6.11
C GLY A 86 -9.84 4.69 -6.53
N PRO A 87 -9.63 4.33 -7.81
CA PRO A 87 -8.30 4.00 -8.33
C PRO A 87 -7.24 5.08 -8.07
N ALA A 88 -7.58 6.37 -8.22
CA ALA A 88 -6.63 7.45 -7.97
C ALA A 88 -6.11 7.47 -6.53
N PHE A 89 -6.98 7.32 -5.52
CA PHE A 89 -6.56 7.24 -4.13
C PHE A 89 -5.81 5.93 -3.82
N VAL A 90 -6.18 4.80 -4.43
CA VAL A 90 -5.40 3.56 -4.29
C VAL A 90 -3.99 3.72 -4.87
N THR A 91 -3.84 4.38 -6.02
CA THR A 91 -2.53 4.69 -6.59
C THR A 91 -1.73 5.64 -5.70
N ALA A 92 -2.36 6.69 -5.17
CA ALA A 92 -1.70 7.62 -4.25
C ALA A 92 -1.24 6.92 -2.96
N PHE A 93 -2.01 5.98 -2.44
CA PHE A 93 -1.61 5.13 -1.32
C PHE A 93 -0.36 4.30 -1.65
N GLY A 94 -0.31 3.67 -2.83
CA GLY A 94 0.86 2.92 -3.29
C GLY A 94 2.10 3.80 -3.47
N ILE A 95 1.94 5.02 -3.97
CA ILE A 95 3.03 6.02 -4.08
C ILE A 95 3.54 6.42 -2.69
N GLY A 96 2.63 6.66 -1.74
CA GLY A 96 2.99 6.96 -0.35
C GLY A 96 3.81 5.83 0.29
N LEU A 97 3.42 4.57 0.07
CA LEU A 97 4.20 3.41 0.52
C LEU A 97 5.60 3.37 -0.11
N ILE A 98 5.69 3.48 -1.44
CA ILE A 98 6.99 3.47 -2.13
C ILE A 98 7.89 4.59 -1.61
N GLY A 99 7.34 5.81 -1.47
CA GLY A 99 8.07 6.94 -0.93
C GLY A 99 8.56 6.73 0.50
N ALA A 100 7.73 6.15 1.38
CA ALA A 100 8.13 5.82 2.75
C ALA A 100 9.25 4.79 2.82
N GLY A 101 9.35 3.88 1.85
CA GLY A 101 10.46 2.91 1.75
C GLY A 101 11.72 3.49 1.08
N VAL A 102 11.58 4.38 0.11
CA VAL A 102 12.71 5.07 -0.55
C VAL A 102 13.34 6.13 0.36
N PHE A 103 12.53 6.79 1.17
CA PHE A 103 12.94 7.77 2.17
C PHE A 103 12.59 7.23 3.56
N PRO A 104 13.46 6.43 4.20
CA PRO A 104 13.17 5.87 5.50
C PRO A 104 13.12 6.96 6.58
N GLY A 105 12.26 6.79 7.58
CA GLY A 105 12.10 7.74 8.69
C GLY A 105 13.29 7.68 9.66
N ASP A 106 14.48 8.05 9.20
CA ASP A 106 15.70 8.11 10.00
C ASP A 106 15.79 9.43 10.77
N PRO A 107 15.66 9.43 12.11
CA PRO A 107 15.73 10.65 12.92
C PRO A 107 17.09 11.35 12.85
N ALA A 108 18.16 10.64 12.47
CA ALA A 108 19.49 11.21 12.31
C ALA A 108 19.62 12.06 11.04
N ASN A 109 18.69 11.94 10.09
CA ASN A 109 18.68 12.70 8.85
C ASN A 109 17.35 13.48 8.68
N PRO A 110 17.30 14.75 9.14
CA PRO A 110 16.07 15.55 9.13
C PRO A 110 15.44 15.74 7.74
N PHE A 111 16.27 15.79 6.69
CA PHE A 111 15.78 15.94 5.32
C PHE A 111 15.04 14.69 4.85
N VAL A 112 15.66 13.51 5.02
CA VAL A 112 15.02 12.23 4.65
C VAL A 112 13.80 11.96 5.52
N GLN A 113 13.88 12.27 6.83
CA GLN A 113 12.75 12.21 7.74
C GLN A 113 11.56 13.07 7.30
N SER A 114 11.82 14.29 6.80
CA SER A 114 10.76 15.18 6.30
C SER A 114 10.09 14.60 5.05
N LEU A 115 10.89 14.01 4.14
CA LEU A 115 10.35 13.30 2.98
C LEU A 115 9.53 12.08 3.39
N HIS A 116 10.00 11.30 4.37
CA HIS A 116 9.24 10.18 4.93
C HIS A 116 7.85 10.63 5.41
N PHE A 117 7.77 11.71 6.20
CA PHE A 117 6.50 12.23 6.69
C PHE A 117 5.58 12.76 5.58
N LEU A 118 6.14 13.39 4.55
CA LEU A 118 5.38 13.82 3.38
C LEU A 118 4.69 12.62 2.71
N PHE A 119 5.44 11.55 2.44
CA PHE A 119 4.88 10.35 1.82
C PHE A 119 3.96 9.56 2.75
N ALA A 120 4.25 9.52 4.05
CA ALA A 120 3.38 8.93 5.06
C ALA A 120 2.03 9.67 5.13
N THR A 121 2.02 11.01 5.04
CA THR A 121 0.79 11.81 5.00
C THR A 121 -0.04 11.49 3.76
N VAL A 122 0.60 11.39 2.59
CA VAL A 122 -0.08 10.97 1.34
C VAL A 122 -0.68 9.58 1.50
N LEU A 123 0.07 8.64 2.08
CA LEU A 123 -0.39 7.28 2.37
C LEU A 123 -1.62 7.32 3.28
N GLU A 124 -1.57 7.99 4.42
CA GLU A 124 -2.64 7.99 5.42
C GLU A 124 -3.93 8.62 4.89
N ILE A 125 -3.85 9.81 4.28
CA ILE A 125 -5.02 10.48 3.68
C ILE A 125 -5.64 9.59 2.61
N SER A 126 -4.80 9.00 1.75
CA SER A 126 -5.28 8.10 0.70
C SER A 126 -5.87 6.82 1.25
N GLY A 127 -5.32 6.28 2.34
CA GLY A 127 -5.77 5.05 3.00
C GLY A 127 -7.16 5.21 3.62
N VAL A 128 -7.48 6.41 4.11
CA VAL A 128 -8.83 6.75 4.60
C VAL A 128 -9.81 6.93 3.44
N LEU A 129 -9.40 7.62 2.36
CA LEU A 129 -10.30 7.98 1.26
C LEU A 129 -10.52 6.84 0.24
N ALA A 130 -9.52 5.99 0.01
CA ALA A 130 -9.60 4.93 -0.99
C ALA A 130 -10.79 3.97 -0.75
N PRO A 131 -10.98 3.37 0.44
CA PRO A 131 -12.10 2.46 0.69
C PRO A 131 -13.46 3.12 0.44
N LEU A 132 -13.63 4.39 0.81
CA LEU A 132 -14.88 5.13 0.62
C LEU A 132 -15.23 5.29 -0.86
N PHE A 133 -14.28 5.72 -1.68
CA PHE A 133 -14.51 5.91 -3.12
C PHE A 133 -14.57 4.60 -3.91
N VAL A 134 -13.84 3.57 -3.47
CA VAL A 134 -13.95 2.21 -4.03
C VAL A 134 -15.34 1.65 -3.75
N TYR A 135 -15.82 1.73 -2.51
CA TYR A 135 -17.15 1.29 -2.13
C TYR A 135 -18.25 2.03 -2.89
N ALA A 136 -18.18 3.36 -2.95
CA ALA A 136 -19.13 4.18 -3.70
C ALA A 136 -19.17 3.82 -5.20
N ARG A 137 -18.02 3.46 -5.79
CA ARG A 137 -17.94 2.97 -7.17
C ARG A 137 -18.60 1.62 -7.34
N LEU A 138 -18.35 0.66 -6.44
CA LEU A 138 -18.92 -0.68 -6.52
C LEU A 138 -20.43 -0.66 -6.33
N LYS A 139 -20.94 0.12 -5.35
CA LYS A 139 -22.39 0.26 -5.10
C LYS A 139 -23.15 0.75 -6.33
N LYS A 140 -22.60 1.71 -7.07
CA LYS A 140 -23.22 2.25 -8.31
C LYS A 140 -23.26 1.27 -9.47
N ASN A 141 -22.47 0.20 -9.43
CA ASN A 141 -22.45 -0.84 -10.45
C ASN A 141 -23.34 -2.06 -10.09
N LEU A 142 -23.88 -2.09 -8.86
CA LEU A 142 -24.72 -3.19 -8.35
C LEU A 142 -26.23 -2.86 -8.36
N GLY A 143 -26.60 -1.61 -8.62
CA GLY A 143 -27.98 -1.16 -8.79
C GLY A 143 -28.21 -0.66 -10.20
#